data_AF-A0A816W4C1-F1
#
_entry.id   AF-A0A816W4C1-F1
#
_cell.length_a   1.000
_cell.length_b   1.000
_cell.length_c   1.000
_cell.angle_alpha   90.00
_cell.angle_beta   90.00
_cell.angle_gamma   90.00
#
_symmetry.space_group_name_H-M   'P 1'
#
loop_
_entity.id
_entity.type
_entity.pdbx_description
1 polymer ?
#
loop_
_entity_poly.entity_id
_entity_poly.type
_entity_poly.pdbx_seq_one_letter_code
_entity_poly.pdbx_strand_id
1 'polypeptide(L)'
;MHDFCFTIPYGLLLIGGGFIGYLKKGSITSFAGGAGAGLLLILAGYLSLNAFKKKKTSTIAVVLQTVISAALTLVMGQRYLLTQKIMPAGLVAVISALMTCFYVYKIATGGNKIPSKAAEQRLRQDSCMNIKTGDKQGRLKLQESRTSRPLVKHSGCFSHLDTKEDEEPAVVTIISKDGASGDFPGCTDLAYEKAVKDGVDILDCNVQMSKDKIPFCMSSIDLLNTTNVFDTSFRNLSSTVAEIQPKSGIYTFSLTMSQIKTLKPVITNPKEDHALFRNPRNKNVGKFLTLSEFLFLANRYNSLLGVLIKVENAVYLAKHQGISVVDAVLNKTERLSTQEGQTTSIAIMFQSTDKSVLMDFKKKKLIYPDELVYRVDEDIRDVTDSAIKEIMSFAGTIVISKESVLPYNGGLVKKKTDVVARLKASGFRVYVETFSNEFVTQPFDLFSDSTVEINFFVQGVKIDGIITDFPATTARYRKSQCYREMGMFRTGELLPFANPRLLSPAQAPYPLLVESDVMEPPLPDVKSKNSTPTKAMAKAIQVFSPVRTMAVLVIFFISV
;
A
#
# COMPACT_ATOMS: atom_id res chain seq x y z
N MET A 1 -21.69 -2.75 -26.14
CA MET A 1 -20.33 -3.28 -26.42
C MET A 1 -20.12 -3.36 -27.92
N HIS A 2 -19.03 -2.79 -28.43
CA HIS A 2 -18.71 -2.74 -29.87
C HIS A 2 -17.78 -3.88 -30.26
N ASP A 3 -17.80 -4.28 -31.53
CA ASP A 3 -16.94 -5.34 -32.08
C ASP A 3 -15.44 -5.07 -31.84
N PHE A 4 -14.97 -3.86 -32.15
CA PHE A 4 -13.56 -3.47 -32.03
C PHE A 4 -13.00 -3.55 -30.60
N CYS A 5 -13.84 -3.51 -29.56
CA CYS A 5 -13.42 -3.65 -28.17
C CYS A 5 -12.83 -5.03 -27.87
N PHE A 6 -13.25 -6.07 -28.61
CA PHE A 6 -12.75 -7.44 -28.46
C PHE A 6 -11.84 -7.84 -29.62
N THR A 7 -12.08 -7.33 -30.84
CA THR A 7 -11.26 -7.64 -32.02
C THR A 7 -9.80 -7.18 -31.87
N ILE A 8 -9.56 -5.97 -31.32
CA ILE A 8 -8.20 -5.40 -31.19
C ILE A 8 -7.37 -6.17 -30.15
N PRO A 9 -7.86 -6.42 -28.91
CA PRO A 9 -7.14 -7.27 -27.95
C PRO A 9 -6.91 -8.70 -28.48
N TYR A 10 -7.89 -9.27 -29.18
CA TYR A 10 -7.77 -10.60 -29.77
C TYR A 10 -6.66 -10.67 -30.83
N GLY A 11 -6.58 -9.67 -31.72
CA GLY A 11 -5.50 -9.58 -32.71
C GLY A 11 -4.10 -9.44 -32.10
N LEU A 12 -3.96 -8.66 -31.01
CA LEU A 12 -2.70 -8.53 -30.27
C LEU A 12 -2.28 -9.85 -29.61
N LEU A 13 -3.24 -10.60 -29.07
CA LEU A 13 -3.00 -11.92 -28.49
C LEU A 13 -2.47 -12.91 -29.54
N LEU A 14 -3.02 -12.90 -30.76
CA LEU A 14 -2.53 -13.76 -31.86
C LEU A 14 -1.11 -13.40 -32.31
N ILE A 15 -0.77 -12.10 -32.37
CA ILE A 15 0.60 -11.65 -32.68
C ILE A 15 1.56 -12.12 -31.58
N GLY A 16 1.20 -11.91 -30.31
CA GLY A 16 2.00 -12.37 -29.17
C GLY A 16 2.19 -13.89 -29.15
N GLY A 17 1.12 -14.64 -29.43
CA GLY A 17 1.16 -16.11 -29.53
C GLY A 17 2.03 -16.60 -30.69
N GLY A 18 1.99 -15.93 -31.85
CA GLY A 18 2.86 -16.22 -33.00
C GLY A 18 4.33 -15.96 -32.70
N PHE A 19 4.64 -14.86 -32.00
CA PHE A 19 6.01 -14.52 -31.59
C PHE A 19 6.58 -15.52 -30.55
N ILE A 20 5.78 -15.88 -29.54
CA ILE A 20 6.18 -16.91 -28.56
C ILE A 20 6.36 -18.28 -29.23
N GLY A 21 5.50 -18.63 -30.19
CA GLY A 21 5.62 -19.86 -30.98
C GLY A 21 6.91 -19.92 -31.80
N TYR A 22 7.32 -18.79 -32.38
CA TYR A 22 8.58 -18.64 -33.10
C TYR A 22 9.79 -18.81 -32.18
N LEU A 23 9.82 -18.11 -31.04
CA LEU A 23 10.92 -18.19 -30.08
C LEU A 23 11.13 -19.60 -29.51
N LYS A 24 10.04 -20.37 -29.33
CA LYS A 24 10.13 -21.72 -28.77
C LYS A 24 10.43 -22.83 -29.78
N LYS A 25 10.04 -22.69 -31.04
CA LYS A 25 10.11 -23.80 -32.03
C LYS A 25 10.81 -23.43 -33.35
N GLY A 26 11.30 -22.20 -33.51
CA GLY A 26 11.93 -21.72 -34.75
C GLY A 26 11.00 -21.74 -35.98
N SER A 27 9.69 -21.88 -35.77
CA SER A 27 8.73 -22.17 -36.82
C SER A 27 8.22 -20.88 -37.48
N ILE A 28 8.74 -20.59 -38.67
CA ILE A 28 8.34 -19.44 -39.50
C ILE A 28 6.84 -19.50 -39.84
N THR A 29 6.25 -20.69 -39.99
CA THR A 29 4.82 -20.87 -40.26
C THR A 29 3.92 -20.46 -39.10
N SER A 30 4.38 -20.63 -37.85
CA SER A 30 3.65 -20.17 -36.66
C SER A 30 3.72 -18.65 -36.49
N PHE A 31 4.85 -18.05 -36.85
CA PHE A 31 5.04 -16.60 -36.87
C PHE A 31 4.17 -15.95 -37.95
N ALA A 32 4.26 -16.44 -39.19
CA ALA A 32 3.51 -15.90 -40.32
C ALA A 32 1.98 -16.03 -40.12
N GLY A 33 1.51 -17.16 -39.58
CA GLY A 33 0.10 -17.38 -39.30
C GLY A 33 -0.44 -16.46 -38.18
N GLY A 34 0.28 -16.36 -37.06
CA GLY A 34 -0.14 -15.53 -35.92
C GLY A 34 -0.02 -14.03 -36.19
N ALA A 35 1.08 -13.59 -36.79
CA ALA A 35 1.32 -12.20 -37.13
C ALA A 35 0.40 -11.72 -38.27
N GLY A 36 0.24 -12.53 -39.33
CA GLY A 36 -0.61 -12.19 -40.47
C GLY A 36 -2.09 -12.08 -40.10
N ALA A 37 -2.64 -13.11 -39.45
CA ALA A 37 -4.05 -13.10 -39.05
C ALA A 37 -4.33 -12.06 -37.95
N GLY A 38 -3.40 -11.86 -37.01
CA GLY A 38 -3.52 -10.85 -35.96
C GLY A 38 -3.50 -9.42 -36.51
N LEU A 39 -2.61 -9.12 -37.47
CA LEU A 39 -2.54 -7.81 -38.10
C LEU A 39 -3.81 -7.51 -38.93
N LEU A 40 -4.32 -8.50 -39.67
CA LEU A 40 -5.56 -8.36 -40.42
C LEU A 40 -6.78 -8.10 -39.52
N LEU A 41 -6.85 -8.75 -38.35
CA LEU A 41 -7.91 -8.50 -37.37
C LEU A 41 -7.81 -7.12 -36.73
N ILE A 42 -6.60 -6.63 -36.43
CA ILE A 42 -6.39 -5.27 -35.92
C ILE A 42 -6.80 -4.24 -36.97
N LEU A 43 -6.42 -4.44 -38.24
CA LEU A 43 -6.82 -3.56 -39.34
C LEU A 43 -8.33 -3.56 -39.52
N ALA A 44 -8.99 -4.71 -39.49
CA ALA A 44 -10.44 -4.82 -39.59
C ALA A 44 -11.15 -4.18 -38.38
N GLY A 45 -10.60 -4.31 -37.16
CA GLY A 45 -11.08 -3.63 -35.96
C GLY A 45 -10.94 -2.11 -36.05
N TYR A 46 -9.82 -1.63 -36.59
CA TYR A 46 -9.56 -0.20 -36.80
C TYR A 46 -10.49 0.42 -37.87
N LEU A 47 -10.76 -0.31 -38.96
CA LEU A 47 -11.74 0.10 -39.97
C LEU A 47 -13.16 0.21 -39.38
N SER A 48 -13.54 -0.73 -38.51
CA SER A 48 -14.82 -0.68 -37.78
C SER A 48 -14.89 0.52 -36.83
N LEU A 49 -13.81 0.81 -36.10
CA LEU A 49 -13.69 1.97 -35.21
C LEU A 49 -13.79 3.31 -35.98
N ASN A 50 -13.13 3.43 -37.13
CA ASN A 50 -13.18 4.63 -37.95
C ASN A 50 -14.57 4.86 -38.58
N ALA A 51 -15.26 3.79 -38.98
CA ALA A 51 -16.65 3.90 -39.41
C ALA A 51 -17.56 4.36 -38.26
N PHE A 52 -17.36 3.81 -37.06
CA PHE A 52 -18.11 4.19 -35.87
C PHE A 52 -17.90 5.67 -35.50
N LYS A 53 -16.67 6.18 -35.58
CA LYS A 53 -16.37 7.63 -35.40
C LYS A 53 -17.11 8.52 -36.38
N LYS A 54 -17.37 8.04 -37.61
CA LYS A 54 -18.16 8.73 -38.63
C LYS A 54 -19.68 8.51 -38.49
N LYS A 55 -20.15 7.96 -37.37
CA LYS A 55 -21.55 7.59 -37.10
C LYS A 55 -22.14 6.66 -38.19
N LYS A 56 -21.32 5.75 -38.73
CA LYS A 56 -21.72 4.73 -39.71
C LYS A 56 -21.38 3.34 -39.19
N THR A 57 -22.22 2.36 -39.46
CA THR A 57 -21.92 0.94 -39.18
C THR A 57 -21.23 0.32 -40.39
N SER A 58 -20.02 -0.22 -40.21
CA SER A 58 -19.32 -0.95 -41.28
C SER A 58 -19.60 -2.44 -41.19
N THR A 59 -20.62 -2.91 -41.91
CA THR A 59 -20.95 -4.34 -42.02
C THR A 59 -19.81 -5.12 -42.68
N ILE A 60 -19.09 -4.49 -43.62
CA ILE A 60 -17.95 -5.08 -44.34
C ILE A 60 -16.82 -5.45 -43.36
N ALA A 61 -16.53 -4.58 -42.39
CA ALA A 61 -15.47 -4.83 -41.41
C ALA A 61 -15.84 -6.01 -40.48
N VAL A 62 -17.09 -6.10 -40.04
CA VAL A 62 -17.57 -7.20 -39.18
C VAL A 62 -17.61 -8.54 -39.94
N VAL A 63 -18.00 -8.52 -41.22
CA VAL A 63 -17.95 -9.72 -42.08
C VAL A 63 -16.51 -10.19 -42.26
N LEU A 64 -15.56 -9.27 -42.51
CA LEU A 64 -14.14 -9.61 -42.63
C LEU A 64 -13.57 -10.22 -41.33
N GLN A 65 -13.92 -9.66 -40.17
CA GLN A 65 -13.54 -10.22 -38.86
C GLN A 65 -14.12 -11.63 -38.66
N THR A 66 -15.37 -11.84 -39.07
CA THR A 66 -16.06 -13.14 -38.97
C THR A 66 -15.38 -14.19 -39.83
N VAL A 67 -15.03 -13.86 -41.08
CA VAL A 67 -14.34 -14.76 -42.01
C VAL A 67 -12.97 -15.17 -41.48
N ILE A 68 -12.17 -14.22 -40.98
CA ILE A 68 -10.85 -14.51 -40.43
C ILE A 68 -10.95 -15.39 -39.18
N SER A 69 -11.88 -15.08 -38.27
CA SER A 69 -12.10 -15.85 -37.04
C SER A 69 -12.63 -17.26 -37.32
N ALA A 70 -13.54 -17.41 -38.28
CA ALA A 70 -14.07 -18.72 -38.69
C ALA A 70 -12.97 -19.58 -39.35
N ALA A 71 -12.15 -18.99 -40.24
CA ALA A 71 -11.04 -19.69 -40.86
C ALA A 71 -10.01 -20.17 -39.82
N LEU A 72 -9.67 -19.32 -38.84
CA LEU A 72 -8.79 -19.70 -37.72
C LEU A 72 -9.38 -20.83 -36.87
N THR A 73 -10.70 -20.78 -36.61
CA THR A 73 -11.43 -21.83 -35.88
C THR A 73 -11.31 -23.18 -36.60
N LEU A 74 -11.52 -23.20 -37.92
CA LEU A 74 -11.46 -24.41 -38.73
C LEU A 74 -10.03 -24.97 -38.82
N VAL A 75 -9.04 -24.13 -39.15
CA VAL A 75 -7.65 -24.56 -39.32
C VAL A 75 -7.07 -25.06 -37.99
N MET A 76 -7.30 -24.34 -36.90
CA MET A 76 -6.78 -24.73 -35.58
C MET A 76 -7.58 -25.86 -34.94
N GLY A 77 -8.89 -25.93 -35.20
CA GLY A 77 -9.74 -27.04 -34.78
C GLY A 77 -9.35 -28.36 -35.45
N GLN A 78 -9.09 -28.35 -36.76
CA GLN A 78 -8.60 -29.52 -37.48
C GLN A 78 -7.22 -29.97 -36.96
N ARG A 79 -6.31 -29.02 -36.71
CA ARG A 79 -5.02 -29.31 -36.07
C ARG A 79 -5.18 -29.88 -34.66
N TYR A 80 -6.15 -29.40 -33.88
CA TYR A 80 -6.42 -29.94 -32.55
C TYR A 80 -6.94 -31.38 -32.60
N LEU A 81 -7.90 -31.69 -33.48
CA LEU A 81 -8.45 -33.03 -33.63
C LEU A 81 -7.37 -34.07 -34.04
N LEU A 82 -6.44 -33.68 -34.90
CA LEU A 82 -5.36 -34.55 -35.37
C LEU A 82 -4.20 -34.69 -34.36
N THR A 83 -3.92 -33.66 -33.56
CA THR A 83 -2.74 -33.65 -32.68
C THR A 83 -3.05 -33.88 -31.22
N GLN A 84 -4.31 -33.73 -30.78
CA GLN A 84 -4.77 -33.76 -29.39
C GLN A 84 -3.97 -32.82 -28.45
N LYS A 85 -3.26 -31.82 -29.01
CA LYS A 85 -2.42 -30.89 -28.24
C LYS A 85 -3.20 -29.63 -27.87
N ILE A 86 -3.37 -29.41 -26.57
CA ILE A 86 -4.14 -28.31 -25.99
C ILE A 86 -3.53 -26.92 -26.33
N MET A 87 -2.19 -26.81 -26.34
CA MET A 87 -1.50 -25.55 -26.69
C MET A 87 -0.54 -25.76 -27.88
N PRO A 88 -0.57 -24.90 -28.92
CA PRO A 88 -1.41 -23.70 -29.09
C PRO A 88 -2.75 -23.92 -29.81
N ALA A 89 -2.98 -25.09 -30.42
CA ALA A 89 -4.12 -25.31 -31.33
C ALA A 89 -5.48 -25.31 -30.63
N GLY A 90 -5.62 -26.00 -29.49
CA GLY A 90 -6.88 -26.07 -28.75
C GLY A 90 -7.33 -24.71 -28.19
N LEU A 91 -6.42 -23.98 -27.54
CA LEU A 91 -6.70 -22.65 -26.98
C LEU A 91 -7.14 -21.64 -28.05
N VAL A 92 -6.41 -21.57 -29.18
CA VAL A 92 -6.74 -20.62 -30.26
C VAL A 92 -8.04 -21.01 -30.94
N ALA A 93 -8.33 -22.30 -31.13
CA ALA A 93 -9.58 -22.75 -31.72
C ALA A 93 -10.81 -22.37 -30.88
N VAL A 94 -10.74 -22.53 -29.55
CA VAL A 94 -11.84 -22.17 -28.63
C VAL A 94 -12.09 -20.66 -28.63
N ILE A 95 -11.03 -19.85 -28.50
CA ILE A 95 -11.17 -18.38 -28.51
C ILE A 95 -11.69 -17.91 -29.88
N SER A 96 -11.20 -18.48 -30.98
CA SER A 96 -11.68 -18.16 -32.33
C SER A 96 -13.17 -18.50 -32.50
N ALA A 97 -13.63 -19.63 -31.96
CA ALA A 97 -15.03 -20.03 -32.04
C ALA A 97 -15.95 -19.06 -31.29
N LEU A 98 -15.56 -18.67 -30.07
CA LEU A 98 -16.30 -17.69 -29.27
C LEU A 98 -16.38 -16.32 -29.98
N MET A 99 -15.27 -15.87 -30.56
CA MET A 99 -15.23 -14.63 -31.33
C MET A 99 -16.10 -14.71 -32.59
N THR A 100 -16.10 -15.84 -33.30
CA THR A 100 -16.99 -16.06 -34.45
C THR A 100 -18.46 -15.99 -34.05
N CYS A 101 -18.86 -16.64 -32.95
CA CYS A 101 -20.23 -16.55 -32.44
C CYS A 101 -20.61 -15.11 -32.09
N PHE A 102 -19.71 -14.35 -31.47
CA PHE A 102 -19.92 -12.94 -31.14
C PHE A 102 -20.10 -12.06 -32.40
N TYR A 103 -19.29 -12.27 -33.44
CA TYR A 103 -19.44 -11.51 -34.68
C TYR A 103 -20.72 -11.86 -35.45
N VAL A 104 -21.11 -13.13 -35.48
CA VAL A 104 -22.39 -13.56 -36.07
C VAL A 104 -23.57 -12.94 -35.32
N TYR A 105 -23.53 -12.94 -33.98
CA TYR A 105 -24.53 -12.25 -33.17
C TYR A 105 -24.58 -10.75 -33.47
N LYS A 106 -23.44 -10.11 -33.73
CA LYS A 106 -23.37 -8.70 -34.12
C LYS A 106 -23.96 -8.41 -35.49
N ILE A 107 -23.75 -9.29 -36.46
CA ILE A 107 -24.38 -9.20 -37.78
C ILE A 107 -25.91 -9.36 -37.63
N ALA A 108 -26.36 -10.35 -36.85
CA ALA A 108 -27.78 -10.63 -36.62
C ALA A 108 -28.52 -9.49 -35.89
N THR A 109 -27.82 -8.70 -35.07
CA THR A 109 -28.40 -7.59 -34.29
C THR A 109 -28.29 -6.22 -34.97
N GLY A 110 -27.93 -6.17 -36.26
CA GLY A 110 -27.85 -4.94 -37.05
C GLY A 110 -26.57 -4.12 -36.85
N GLY A 111 -25.49 -4.75 -36.36
CA GLY A 111 -24.18 -4.13 -36.21
C GLY A 111 -24.00 -3.29 -34.94
N ASN A 112 -23.10 -2.30 -35.00
CA ASN A 112 -22.82 -1.44 -33.85
C ASN A 112 -23.94 -0.42 -33.64
N LYS A 113 -24.71 -0.57 -32.57
CA LYS A 113 -25.73 0.41 -32.18
C LYS A 113 -25.10 1.80 -32.01
N ILE A 114 -25.53 2.75 -32.83
CA ILE A 114 -25.15 4.15 -32.73
C ILE A 114 -26.07 4.80 -31.68
N PRO A 115 -25.54 5.49 -30.65
CA PRO A 115 -26.39 6.20 -29.70
C PRO A 115 -27.18 7.31 -30.42
N SER A 116 -28.49 7.41 -30.15
CA SER A 116 -29.32 8.47 -30.70
C SER A 116 -28.88 9.83 -30.14
N LYS A 117 -29.13 10.94 -30.87
CA LYS A 117 -28.83 12.30 -30.38
C LYS A 117 -29.46 12.59 -29.00
N ALA A 118 -30.59 11.95 -28.68
CA ALA A 118 -31.25 12.04 -27.38
C ALA A 118 -30.48 11.31 -26.24
N ALA A 119 -29.81 10.19 -26.54
CA ALA A 119 -28.95 9.49 -25.58
C ALA A 119 -27.62 10.24 -25.36
N GLU A 120 -27.10 10.90 -26.41
CA GLU A 120 -25.92 11.78 -26.36
C GLU A 120 -26.22 13.06 -25.55
N GLN A 121 -27.46 13.56 -25.59
CA GLN A 121 -27.93 14.65 -24.73
C GLN A 121 -28.06 14.25 -23.26
N ARG A 122 -28.59 13.06 -22.94
CA ARG A 122 -28.65 12.58 -21.54
C ARG A 122 -27.26 12.41 -20.92
N LEU A 123 -26.30 11.82 -21.63
CA LEU A 123 -24.92 11.70 -21.16
C LEU A 123 -24.21 13.06 -21.00
N ARG A 124 -24.54 14.07 -21.82
CA ARG A 124 -24.08 15.46 -21.62
C ARG A 124 -24.79 16.18 -20.49
N GLN A 125 -26.05 15.85 -20.20
CA GLN A 125 -26.81 16.44 -19.08
C GLN A 125 -26.36 15.88 -17.74
N ASP A 126 -25.96 14.60 -17.69
CA ASP A 126 -25.38 13.98 -16.49
C ASP A 126 -23.92 14.41 -16.25
N SER A 127 -23.18 14.80 -17.31
CA SER A 127 -21.78 15.21 -17.21
C SER A 127 -21.55 16.73 -17.17
N CYS A 128 -22.56 17.55 -17.47
CA CYS A 128 -22.50 19.01 -17.35
C CYS A 128 -23.71 19.52 -16.57
N MET A 129 -23.59 19.58 -15.24
CA MET A 129 -24.44 20.48 -14.46
C MET A 129 -23.98 21.93 -14.70
N ASN A 130 -24.63 22.54 -15.69
CA ASN A 130 -24.88 23.98 -15.88
C ASN A 130 -23.74 24.98 -15.62
N ILE A 131 -23.02 25.32 -16.69
CA ILE A 131 -22.59 26.72 -16.90
C ILE A 131 -23.14 27.14 -18.27
N LYS A 132 -24.28 27.83 -18.27
CA LYS A 132 -24.67 28.70 -19.38
C LYS A 132 -24.23 30.10 -19.03
N THR A 133 -23.18 30.57 -19.69
CA THR A 133 -22.89 31.99 -19.83
C THR A 133 -24.04 32.66 -20.58
N GLY A 134 -24.68 33.61 -19.92
CA GLY A 134 -25.69 34.51 -20.46
C GLY A 134 -25.51 35.87 -19.77
N ASP A 135 -25.47 36.89 -20.61
CA ASP A 135 -24.92 38.23 -20.40
C ASP A 135 -25.67 39.10 -19.36
N LYS A 136 -24.96 40.12 -18.87
CA LYS A 136 -25.38 41.37 -18.18
C LYS A 136 -26.36 41.30 -16.99
N GLN A 137 -25.79 41.59 -15.82
CA GLN A 137 -26.33 42.49 -14.79
C GLN A 137 -27.75 42.18 -14.29
N GLY A 138 -27.85 41.25 -13.32
CA GLY A 138 -29.12 40.97 -12.63
C GLY A 138 -28.93 40.05 -11.44
N ARG A 139 -28.85 40.64 -10.25
CA ARG A 139 -28.72 40.01 -8.93
C ARG A 139 -29.80 38.93 -8.74
N LEU A 140 -29.42 37.65 -8.66
CA LEU A 140 -30.32 36.54 -8.33
C LEU A 140 -29.96 35.95 -6.97
N LYS A 141 -30.82 36.19 -5.97
CA LYS A 141 -30.82 35.48 -4.69
C LYS A 141 -31.22 34.03 -4.96
N LEU A 142 -30.29 33.09 -4.81
CA LEU A 142 -30.61 31.67 -4.73
C LEU A 142 -31.10 31.36 -3.32
N GLN A 143 -32.39 31.01 -3.22
CA GLN A 143 -32.96 30.47 -2.01
C GLN A 143 -32.56 28.98 -1.94
N GLU A 144 -31.68 28.68 -0.99
CA GLU A 144 -31.00 27.40 -0.83
C GLU A 144 -31.96 26.32 -0.27
N SER A 145 -32.09 25.20 -1.00
CA SER A 145 -32.76 24.00 -0.50
C SER A 145 -32.00 23.43 0.70
N ARG A 146 -32.73 23.10 1.78
CA ARG A 146 -32.20 22.82 3.12
C ARG A 146 -31.43 21.49 3.26
N THR A 147 -31.30 20.70 2.19
CA THR A 147 -30.78 19.32 2.23
C THR A 147 -29.39 19.11 1.62
N SER A 148 -28.77 20.14 1.02
CA SER A 148 -27.45 20.03 0.36
C SER A 148 -26.32 20.88 0.99
N ARG A 149 -26.56 21.48 2.16
CA ARG A 149 -25.61 22.39 2.83
C ARG A 149 -24.23 21.82 3.22
N PRO A 150 -24.03 20.53 3.55
CA PRO A 150 -22.70 20.08 3.98
C PRO A 150 -21.67 20.03 2.84
N LEU A 151 -22.11 19.69 1.62
CA LEU A 151 -21.23 19.38 0.50
C LEU A 151 -20.66 20.63 -0.21
N VAL A 152 -21.41 21.73 -0.26
CA VAL A 152 -20.97 22.96 -0.95
C VAL A 152 -19.94 23.74 -0.12
N LYS A 153 -19.95 23.60 1.22
CA LYS A 153 -18.92 24.18 2.09
C LYS A 153 -17.58 23.46 2.05
N HIS A 154 -17.55 22.19 1.63
CA HIS A 154 -16.35 21.36 1.67
C HIS A 154 -15.29 21.77 0.62
N SER A 155 -15.70 22.02 -0.63
CA SER A 155 -14.78 22.34 -1.74
C SER A 155 -14.29 23.80 -1.77
N GLY A 156 -15.11 24.75 -1.31
CA GLY A 156 -14.76 26.17 -1.27
C GLY A 156 -13.88 26.59 -0.08
N CYS A 157 -13.80 25.76 0.96
CA CYS A 157 -13.11 26.11 2.18
C CYS A 157 -11.59 25.85 2.10
N PHE A 158 -11.17 24.78 1.42
CA PHE A 158 -9.74 24.50 1.19
C PHE A 158 -9.16 25.19 -0.06
N SER A 159 -9.98 25.85 -0.88
CA SER A 159 -9.53 26.52 -2.11
C SER A 159 -8.94 27.92 -1.87
N HIS A 160 -9.15 28.50 -0.68
CA HIS A 160 -8.65 29.82 -0.29
C HIS A 160 -8.10 29.78 1.15
N LEU A 161 -7.03 29.02 1.36
CA LEU A 161 -6.26 29.11 2.61
C LEU A 161 -5.50 30.43 2.59
N ASP A 162 -6.10 31.49 3.12
CA ASP A 162 -5.39 32.74 3.41
C ASP A 162 -4.18 32.43 4.31
N THR A 163 -3.07 33.11 4.08
CA THR A 163 -1.78 32.92 4.79
C THR A 163 -1.78 33.40 6.24
N LYS A 164 -2.95 33.73 6.80
CA LYS A 164 -3.08 34.14 8.20
C LYS A 164 -3.22 32.89 9.05
N GLU A 165 -2.21 32.61 9.86
CA GLU A 165 -2.31 31.60 10.92
C GLU A 165 -3.42 32.01 11.90
N ASP A 166 -4.35 31.09 12.17
CA ASP A 166 -5.54 31.33 12.99
C ASP A 166 -5.25 31.25 14.51
N GLU A 167 -6.09 31.91 15.31
CA GLU A 167 -5.90 32.07 16.76
C GLU A 167 -6.09 30.77 17.60
N GLU A 168 -6.78 29.74 17.09
CA GLU A 168 -6.96 28.44 17.79
C GLU A 168 -6.97 27.21 16.84
N PRO A 169 -5.81 26.58 16.59
CA PRO A 169 -5.69 25.39 15.73
C PRO A 169 -6.31 24.15 16.37
N ALA A 170 -6.67 23.16 15.54
CA ALA A 170 -7.12 21.86 16.06
C ALA A 170 -6.01 21.19 16.89
N VAL A 171 -6.33 20.76 18.11
CA VAL A 171 -5.33 20.15 19.01
C VAL A 171 -5.20 18.66 18.69
N VAL A 172 -4.20 18.33 17.87
CA VAL A 172 -3.79 16.94 17.57
C VAL A 172 -2.29 16.91 17.32
N THR A 173 -1.60 15.91 17.87
CA THR A 173 -0.18 15.67 17.63
C THR A 173 0.02 14.97 16.28
N ILE A 174 0.93 15.49 15.46
CA ILE A 174 1.29 14.92 14.16
C ILE A 174 2.59 14.15 14.29
N ILE A 175 2.53 12.85 14.09
CA ILE A 175 3.67 11.95 14.12
C ILE A 175 3.91 11.43 12.71
N SER A 176 5.16 11.45 12.24
CA SER A 176 5.48 10.86 10.94
C SER A 176 5.37 9.33 10.98
N LYS A 177 5.15 8.73 9.81
CA LYS A 177 5.36 7.30 9.55
C LYS A 177 6.55 7.17 8.63
N ASP A 178 7.72 6.94 9.21
CA ASP A 178 9.02 6.89 8.55
C ASP A 178 9.39 8.20 7.82
N GLY A 179 9.05 9.35 8.41
CA GLY A 179 9.13 10.67 7.77
C GLY A 179 7.95 10.94 6.81
N ALA A 180 8.16 11.77 5.78
CA ALA A 180 7.18 11.99 4.71
C ALA A 180 7.26 10.85 3.67
N SER A 181 7.03 9.62 4.13
CA SER A 181 7.21 8.40 3.33
C SER A 181 6.22 8.26 2.17
N GLY A 182 5.17 9.08 2.15
CA GLY A 182 4.27 9.28 1.01
C GLY A 182 4.93 9.98 -0.19
N ASP A 183 5.93 10.83 0.07
CA ASP A 183 6.59 11.66 -0.95
C ASP A 183 8.01 11.19 -1.30
N PHE A 184 8.69 10.52 -0.36
CA PHE A 184 10.08 10.07 -0.45
C PHE A 184 10.24 8.66 0.13
N PRO A 185 11.33 7.93 -0.19
CA PRO A 185 11.65 6.68 0.50
C PRO A 185 11.77 6.92 2.01
N GLY A 186 11.02 6.14 2.80
CA GLY A 186 10.93 6.33 4.25
C GLY A 186 12.28 6.16 4.96
N CYS A 187 12.40 6.77 6.13
CA CYS A 187 13.60 6.78 6.97
C CYS A 187 14.86 7.38 6.29
N THR A 188 14.68 8.21 5.27
CA THR A 188 15.79 8.96 4.64
C THR A 188 15.89 10.38 5.16
N ASP A 189 17.07 10.99 5.06
CA ASP A 189 17.30 12.43 5.26
C ASP A 189 16.21 13.30 4.62
N LEU A 190 15.94 13.11 3.33
CA LEU A 190 14.94 13.90 2.59
C LEU A 190 13.51 13.68 3.09
N ALA A 191 13.14 12.45 3.45
CA ALA A 191 11.82 12.17 4.02
C ALA A 191 11.64 12.86 5.37
N TYR A 192 12.67 12.90 6.22
CA TYR A 192 12.63 13.59 7.50
C TYR A 192 12.60 15.12 7.34
N GLU A 193 13.47 15.69 6.51
CA GLU A 193 13.49 17.14 6.24
C GLU A 193 12.16 17.62 5.65
N LYS A 194 11.56 16.81 4.76
CA LYS A 194 10.23 17.08 4.21
C LYS A 194 9.15 17.02 5.29
N ALA A 195 9.17 16.02 6.18
CA ALA A 195 8.19 15.91 7.27
C ALA A 195 8.24 17.13 8.21
N VAL A 196 9.45 17.60 8.54
CA VAL A 196 9.63 18.84 9.34
C VAL A 196 9.05 20.03 8.61
N LYS A 197 9.39 20.21 7.33
CA LYS A 197 8.87 21.31 6.50
C LYS A 197 7.34 21.29 6.40
N ASP A 198 6.76 20.10 6.41
CA ASP A 198 5.32 19.87 6.32
C ASP A 198 4.59 20.06 7.65
N GLY A 199 5.31 20.32 8.76
CA GLY A 199 4.72 20.69 10.05
C GLY A 199 4.42 19.51 10.98
N VAL A 200 5.24 18.45 10.92
CA VAL A 200 5.21 17.34 11.89
C VAL A 200 5.67 17.81 13.28
N ASP A 201 5.10 17.24 14.34
CA ASP A 201 5.50 17.54 15.72
C ASP A 201 6.53 16.51 16.24
N ILE A 202 6.36 15.25 15.86
CA ILE A 202 7.22 14.14 16.29
C ILE A 202 7.73 13.36 15.08
N LEU A 203 9.05 13.23 14.96
CA LEU A 203 9.66 12.34 13.96
C LEU A 203 9.83 10.93 14.52
N ASP A 204 9.45 9.93 13.73
CA ASP A 204 9.63 8.53 14.10
C ASP A 204 10.86 7.89 13.45
N CYS A 205 11.49 6.94 14.15
CA CYS A 205 12.56 6.12 13.62
C CYS A 205 12.31 4.67 14.03
N ASN A 206 12.03 3.82 13.03
CA ASN A 206 12.04 2.38 13.23
C ASN A 206 13.48 1.87 13.23
N VAL A 207 13.96 1.44 14.39
CA VAL A 207 15.36 1.07 14.59
C VAL A 207 15.62 -0.33 14.08
N GLN A 208 16.54 -0.42 13.13
CA GLN A 208 17.12 -1.66 12.64
C GLN A 208 18.58 -1.76 13.06
N MET A 209 19.07 -3.00 13.14
CA MET A 209 20.45 -3.29 13.55
C MET A 209 21.24 -3.85 12.37
N SER A 210 22.40 -3.27 12.09
CA SER A 210 23.35 -3.82 11.14
C SER A 210 24.13 -5.00 11.73
N LYS A 211 24.83 -5.76 10.87
CA LYS A 211 25.73 -6.86 11.26
C LYS A 211 26.81 -6.45 12.25
N ASP A 212 27.34 -5.24 12.09
CA ASP A 212 28.33 -4.59 12.96
C ASP A 212 27.69 -3.87 14.18
N LYS A 213 26.43 -4.19 14.50
CA LYS A 213 25.67 -3.74 15.68
C LYS A 213 25.47 -2.22 15.74
N ILE A 214 25.38 -1.57 14.60
CA ILE A 214 25.09 -0.13 14.51
C ILE A 214 23.58 0.05 14.33
N PRO A 215 22.90 0.80 15.22
CA PRO A 215 21.48 1.12 15.07
C PRO A 215 21.27 2.19 14.01
N PHE A 216 20.26 2.01 13.15
CA PHE A 216 19.88 2.95 12.09
C PHE A 216 18.38 2.95 11.83
N CYS A 217 17.86 4.01 11.21
CA CYS A 217 16.44 4.14 10.89
C CYS A 217 16.11 3.47 9.55
N MET A 218 15.16 2.55 9.56
CA MET A 218 14.60 1.92 8.36
C MET A 218 13.23 1.32 8.66
N SER A 219 12.27 1.50 7.74
CA SER A 219 10.87 1.10 7.94
C SER A 219 10.63 -0.42 7.98
N SER A 220 11.59 -1.23 7.52
CA SER A 220 11.49 -2.68 7.44
C SER A 220 12.83 -3.34 7.79
N ILE A 221 12.77 -4.49 8.48
CA ILE A 221 13.93 -5.35 8.74
C ILE A 221 14.38 -6.14 7.51
N ASP A 222 13.48 -6.33 6.54
CA ASP A 222 13.78 -6.91 5.22
C ASP A 222 14.11 -5.78 4.23
N LEU A 223 15.34 -5.79 3.72
CA LEU A 223 15.89 -4.82 2.78
C LEU A 223 15.22 -4.89 1.40
N LEU A 224 14.55 -6.01 1.06
CA LEU A 224 13.82 -6.14 -0.20
C LEU A 224 12.65 -5.14 -0.31
N ASN A 225 12.10 -4.72 0.83
CA ASN A 225 10.91 -3.86 0.88
C ASN A 225 11.24 -2.37 0.62
N THR A 226 12.47 -1.96 0.88
CA THR A 226 12.83 -0.53 0.99
C THR A 226 14.08 -0.15 0.21
N THR A 227 14.73 -1.10 -0.46
CA THR A 227 16.00 -0.87 -1.17
C THR A 227 16.10 -1.66 -2.47
N ASN A 228 17.12 -1.36 -3.28
CA ASN A 228 17.46 -2.11 -4.48
C ASN A 228 18.35 -3.35 -4.20
N VAL A 229 18.38 -3.90 -2.98
CA VAL A 229 19.33 -4.96 -2.58
C VAL A 229 19.31 -6.18 -3.51
N PHE A 230 18.15 -6.50 -4.10
CA PHE A 230 18.00 -7.62 -5.04
C PHE A 230 18.83 -7.45 -6.33
N ASP A 231 19.06 -6.20 -6.75
CA ASP A 231 19.82 -5.85 -7.95
C ASP A 231 21.34 -5.76 -7.67
N THR A 232 21.78 -6.09 -6.45
CA THR A 232 23.17 -6.00 -6.03
C THR A 232 23.82 -7.38 -5.84
N SER A 233 25.12 -7.40 -5.54
CA SER A 233 25.83 -8.63 -5.17
C SER A 233 25.30 -9.28 -3.87
N PHE A 234 24.52 -8.56 -3.06
CA PHE A 234 23.98 -9.05 -1.79
C PHE A 234 22.74 -9.94 -1.93
N ARG A 235 22.20 -10.12 -3.14
CA ARG A 235 21.04 -11.00 -3.39
C ARG A 235 21.21 -12.43 -2.88
N ASN A 236 22.46 -12.91 -2.82
CA ASN A 236 22.80 -14.26 -2.35
C ASN A 236 22.74 -14.40 -0.82
N LEU A 237 22.51 -13.31 -0.07
CA LEU A 237 22.32 -13.31 1.38
C LEU A 237 20.85 -13.57 1.79
N SER A 238 20.00 -13.96 0.83
CA SER A 238 18.61 -14.29 1.11
C SER A 238 18.50 -15.48 2.06
N SER A 239 17.63 -15.37 3.05
CA SER A 239 17.38 -16.39 4.06
C SER A 239 15.95 -16.34 4.58
N THR A 240 15.47 -17.46 5.10
CA THR A 240 14.16 -17.54 5.77
C THR A 240 14.36 -17.43 7.27
N VAL A 241 13.62 -16.52 7.92
CA VAL A 241 13.58 -16.34 9.37
C VAL A 241 12.13 -16.35 9.79
N ALA A 242 11.64 -17.52 10.21
CA ALA A 242 10.23 -17.77 10.45
C ALA A 242 9.65 -16.89 11.58
N GLU A 243 10.47 -16.51 12.55
CA GLU A 243 10.07 -15.62 13.65
C GLU A 243 9.82 -14.17 13.19
N ILE A 244 10.32 -13.76 12.03
CA ILE A 244 10.13 -12.41 11.46
C ILE A 244 9.07 -12.45 10.36
N GLN A 245 9.23 -13.36 9.39
CA GLN A 245 8.29 -13.51 8.29
C GLN A 245 8.37 -14.89 7.63
N PRO A 246 7.28 -15.37 7.01
CA PRO A 246 7.25 -16.69 6.39
C PRO A 246 8.06 -16.77 5.08
N LYS A 247 8.28 -15.64 4.40
CA LYS A 247 8.97 -15.58 3.11
C LYS A 247 10.48 -15.40 3.30
N SER A 248 11.26 -15.82 2.30
CA SER A 248 12.69 -15.55 2.27
C SER A 248 12.91 -14.04 2.06
N GLY A 249 13.78 -13.45 2.86
CA GLY A 249 14.11 -12.03 2.85
C GLY A 249 15.61 -11.79 2.87
N ILE A 250 16.03 -10.53 2.74
CA ILE A 250 17.42 -10.11 2.96
C ILE A 250 17.44 -9.15 4.13
N TYR A 251 17.88 -9.63 5.28
CA TYR A 251 17.74 -8.88 6.53
C TYR A 251 18.85 -7.86 6.78
N THR A 252 18.51 -6.77 7.47
CA THR A 252 19.43 -5.69 7.87
C THR A 252 20.63 -6.20 8.66
N PHE A 253 20.43 -7.17 9.57
CA PHE A 253 21.50 -7.76 10.39
C PHE A 253 22.48 -8.66 9.61
N SER A 254 22.24 -8.90 8.32
CA SER A 254 23.15 -9.67 7.46
C SER A 254 24.24 -8.81 6.80
N LEU A 255 24.06 -7.49 6.76
CA LEU A 255 24.98 -6.54 6.11
C LEU A 255 25.58 -5.56 7.13
N THR A 256 26.82 -5.11 6.91
CA THR A 256 27.42 -4.04 7.73
C THR A 256 26.78 -2.69 7.39
N MET A 257 26.86 -1.72 8.30
CA MET A 257 26.32 -0.38 8.04
C MET A 257 26.97 0.27 6.80
N SER A 258 28.27 0.04 6.59
CA SER A 258 28.97 0.51 5.39
C SER A 258 28.41 -0.09 4.11
N GLN A 259 28.00 -1.36 4.11
CA GLN A 259 27.33 -2.00 2.97
C GLN A 259 25.91 -1.46 2.78
N ILE A 260 25.15 -1.29 3.86
CA ILE A 260 23.78 -0.75 3.81
C ILE A 260 23.78 0.66 3.22
N LYS A 261 24.75 1.51 3.57
CA LYS A 261 24.90 2.86 2.98
C LYS A 261 25.17 2.86 1.47
N THR A 262 25.55 1.72 0.86
CA THR A 262 25.72 1.61 -0.61
C THR A 262 24.40 1.30 -1.34
N LEU A 263 23.38 0.84 -0.61
CA LEU A 263 22.08 0.52 -1.20
C LEU A 263 21.34 1.79 -1.57
N LYS A 264 20.59 1.74 -2.67
CA LYS A 264 19.68 2.81 -3.07
C LYS A 264 18.35 2.60 -2.35
N PRO A 265 17.82 3.61 -1.63
CA PRO A 265 16.47 3.56 -1.12
C PRO A 265 15.45 3.37 -2.25
N VAL A 266 14.32 2.78 -1.92
CA VAL A 266 13.18 2.58 -2.82
C VAL A 266 11.91 3.00 -2.06
N ILE A 267 11.12 3.88 -2.65
CA ILE A 267 9.83 4.28 -2.08
C ILE A 267 8.86 3.10 -2.08
N THR A 268 8.15 2.92 -0.97
CA THR A 268 7.14 1.87 -0.82
C THR A 268 5.86 2.24 -1.59
N ASN A 269 5.13 1.25 -2.09
CA ASN A 269 3.83 1.46 -2.74
C ASN A 269 2.79 0.56 -2.07
N PRO A 270 2.25 0.95 -0.89
CA PRO A 270 1.36 0.09 -0.12
C PRO A 270 0.07 -0.31 -0.84
N LYS A 271 -0.29 0.42 -1.90
CA LYS A 271 -1.50 0.22 -2.73
C LYS A 271 -1.16 -0.11 -4.20
N GLU A 272 -0.06 -0.81 -4.41
CA GLU A 272 0.36 -1.31 -5.73
C GLU A 272 -0.68 -2.26 -6.36
N ASP A 273 -1.43 -3.01 -5.54
CA ASP A 273 -2.56 -3.85 -5.95
C ASP A 273 -3.69 -3.07 -6.63
N HIS A 274 -3.82 -1.78 -6.29
CA HIS A 274 -4.72 -0.83 -6.92
C HIS A 274 -4.06 -0.01 -8.04
N ALA A 275 -2.86 -0.39 -8.49
CA ALA A 275 -2.03 0.34 -9.44
C ALA A 275 -1.73 1.79 -9.02
N LEU A 276 -1.72 2.06 -7.70
CA LEU A 276 -1.33 3.34 -7.14
C LEU A 276 0.14 3.30 -6.75
N PHE A 277 0.95 4.02 -7.52
CA PHE A 277 2.37 4.19 -7.29
C PHE A 277 2.65 5.59 -6.77
N ARG A 278 3.44 5.68 -5.70
CA ARG A 278 3.94 6.92 -5.14
C ARG A 278 4.93 7.60 -6.10
N ASN A 279 5.32 8.81 -5.72
CA ASN A 279 6.04 9.77 -6.56
C ASN A 279 7.24 9.14 -7.32
N PRO A 280 7.13 8.93 -8.65
CA PRO A 280 8.20 8.32 -9.43
C PRO A 280 9.48 9.17 -9.49
N ARG A 281 9.36 10.51 -9.34
CA ARG A 281 10.53 11.42 -9.37
C ARG A 281 11.42 11.23 -8.16
N ASN A 282 10.83 10.88 -7.02
CA ASN A 282 11.53 10.68 -5.76
C ASN A 282 11.78 9.21 -5.45
N LYS A 283 11.53 8.29 -6.40
CA LYS A 283 11.51 6.84 -6.16
C LYS A 283 12.76 6.31 -5.43
N ASN A 284 13.94 6.87 -5.71
CA ASN A 284 15.22 6.36 -5.25
C ASN A 284 16.15 7.41 -4.62
N VAL A 285 15.59 8.52 -4.12
CA VAL A 285 16.38 9.62 -3.55
C VAL A 285 16.49 9.52 -2.03
N GLY A 286 17.47 10.22 -1.47
CA GLY A 286 17.74 10.26 -0.04
C GLY A 286 18.74 9.20 0.44
N LYS A 287 19.08 9.26 1.72
CA LYS A 287 20.05 8.39 2.39
C LYS A 287 19.51 7.94 3.75
N PHE A 288 19.65 6.66 4.06
CA PHE A 288 19.34 6.15 5.39
C PHE A 288 20.28 6.73 6.44
N LEU A 289 19.73 7.03 7.61
CA LEU A 289 20.45 7.63 8.72
C LEU A 289 20.73 6.58 9.79
N THR A 290 21.94 6.58 10.32
CA THR A 290 22.22 5.96 11.62
C THR A 290 21.39 6.66 12.70
N LEU A 291 21.13 5.97 13.82
CA LEU A 291 20.34 6.56 14.91
C LEU A 291 20.96 7.88 15.41
N SER A 292 22.29 7.97 15.47
CA SER A 292 22.99 9.21 15.82
C SER A 292 22.77 10.33 14.81
N GLU A 293 22.84 10.03 13.51
CA GLU A 293 22.58 11.01 12.45
C GLU A 293 21.12 11.49 12.47
N PHE A 294 20.15 10.61 12.74
CA PHE A 294 18.74 10.95 12.89
C PHE A 294 18.48 11.87 14.09
N LEU A 295 19.01 11.53 15.26
CA LEU A 295 18.83 12.35 16.46
C LEU A 295 19.51 13.72 16.32
N PHE A 296 20.69 13.76 15.69
CA PHE A 296 21.34 15.02 15.34
C PHE A 296 20.47 15.84 14.38
N LEU A 297 19.90 15.21 13.34
CA LEU A 297 19.00 15.89 12.40
C LEU A 297 17.79 16.50 13.12
N ALA A 298 17.16 15.76 14.04
CA ALA A 298 16.00 16.23 14.79
C ALA A 298 16.33 17.44 15.68
N ASN A 299 17.48 17.42 16.35
CA ASN A 299 17.94 18.54 17.19
C ASN A 299 18.18 19.86 16.44
N ARG A 300 18.32 19.82 15.11
CA ARG A 300 18.47 21.05 14.29
C ARG A 300 17.18 21.87 14.20
N TYR A 301 16.03 21.28 14.54
CA TYR A 301 14.73 21.89 14.30
C TYR A 301 13.99 22.17 15.61
N ASN A 302 13.90 23.45 15.97
CA ASN A 302 13.15 23.90 17.16
C ASN A 302 11.62 23.71 17.04
N SER A 303 11.11 23.40 15.86
CA SER A 303 9.68 23.13 15.63
C SER A 303 9.24 21.74 16.11
N LEU A 304 10.19 20.82 16.36
CA LEU A 304 9.88 19.46 16.81
C LEU A 304 9.65 19.43 18.32
N LEU A 305 8.59 18.75 18.73
CA LEU A 305 8.30 18.45 20.13
C LEU A 305 9.08 17.23 20.62
N GLY A 306 9.38 16.29 19.72
CA GLY A 306 10.08 15.07 20.10
C GLY A 306 10.43 14.13 18.96
N VAL A 307 10.98 12.99 19.33
CA VAL A 307 11.22 11.83 18.45
C VAL A 307 10.61 10.58 19.06
N LEU A 308 10.15 9.68 18.19
CA LEU A 308 9.55 8.40 18.55
C LEU A 308 10.41 7.25 18.03
N ILE A 309 11.14 6.59 18.93
CA ILE A 309 12.04 5.48 18.60
C ILE A 309 11.27 4.17 18.70
N LYS A 310 11.06 3.50 17.56
CA LYS A 310 10.34 2.22 17.49
C LYS A 310 11.33 1.07 17.52
N VAL A 311 11.12 0.13 18.43
CA VAL A 311 11.96 -1.06 18.61
C VAL A 311 11.09 -2.30 18.43
N GLU A 312 11.46 -3.12 17.44
CA GLU A 312 10.75 -4.32 17.05
C GLU A 312 11.75 -5.48 16.90
N ASN A 313 11.28 -6.74 16.97
CA ASN A 313 12.10 -7.94 16.79
C ASN A 313 13.28 -8.08 17.79
N ALA A 314 13.23 -7.39 18.92
CA ALA A 314 14.34 -7.34 19.88
C ALA A 314 14.66 -8.72 20.47
N VAL A 315 13.61 -9.52 20.74
CA VAL A 315 13.74 -10.90 21.25
C VAL A 315 14.56 -11.77 20.29
N TYR A 316 14.28 -11.69 18.98
CA TYR A 316 14.99 -12.46 17.97
C TYR A 316 16.46 -12.01 17.86
N LEU A 317 16.69 -10.70 17.81
CA LEU A 317 18.05 -10.14 17.70
C LEU A 317 18.92 -10.48 18.92
N ALA A 318 18.35 -10.48 20.12
CA ALA A 318 19.05 -10.88 21.34
C ALA A 318 19.41 -12.37 21.33
N LYS A 319 18.44 -13.25 21.01
CA LYS A 319 18.64 -14.72 21.03
C LYS A 319 19.55 -15.24 19.93
N HIS A 320 19.41 -14.74 18.70
CA HIS A 320 20.02 -15.34 17.51
C HIS A 320 21.17 -14.52 16.93
N GLN A 321 21.16 -13.20 17.12
CA GLN A 321 22.21 -12.32 16.60
C GLN A 321 23.18 -11.84 17.68
N GLY A 322 22.87 -12.02 18.96
CA GLY A 322 23.70 -11.53 20.06
C GLY A 322 23.75 -9.99 20.07
N ILE A 323 22.61 -9.35 19.78
CA ILE A 323 22.44 -7.90 19.71
C ILE A 323 21.34 -7.48 20.68
N SER A 324 21.69 -6.65 21.67
CA SER A 324 20.71 -5.93 22.49
C SER A 324 20.34 -4.62 21.79
N VAL A 325 19.12 -4.54 21.27
CA VAL A 325 18.63 -3.32 20.60
C VAL A 325 18.43 -2.20 21.61
N VAL A 326 17.86 -2.52 22.78
CA VAL A 326 17.61 -1.56 23.86
C VAL A 326 18.90 -0.89 24.31
N ASP A 327 19.97 -1.67 24.57
CA ASP A 327 21.25 -1.10 24.99
C ASP A 327 21.92 -0.27 23.88
N ALA A 328 21.79 -0.71 22.62
CA ALA A 328 22.31 0.03 21.48
C ALA A 328 21.60 1.39 21.33
N VAL A 329 20.27 1.43 21.50
CA VAL A 329 19.47 2.65 21.46
C VAL A 329 19.85 3.58 22.63
N LEU A 330 19.82 3.08 23.87
CA LEU A 330 20.10 3.86 25.07
C LEU A 330 21.49 4.50 25.05
N ASN A 331 22.51 3.74 24.63
CA ASN A 331 23.87 4.26 24.50
C ASN A 331 23.95 5.44 23.50
N LYS A 332 23.22 5.37 22.38
CA LYS A 332 23.20 6.45 21.40
C LYS A 332 22.43 7.68 21.89
N THR A 333 21.35 7.51 22.63
CA THR A 333 20.61 8.64 23.20
C THR A 333 21.41 9.34 24.31
N GLU A 334 22.13 8.60 25.15
CA GLU A 334 22.96 9.17 26.23
C GLU A 334 24.17 9.97 25.73
N ARG A 335 24.84 9.47 24.67
CA ARG A 335 26.01 10.14 24.11
C ARG A 335 25.69 11.54 23.59
N LEU A 336 24.48 11.75 23.10
CA LEU A 336 24.03 13.06 22.65
C LEU A 336 23.80 14.01 23.83
N SER A 337 23.29 13.51 24.96
CA SER A 337 23.12 14.32 26.17
C SER A 337 24.46 14.73 26.82
N THR A 338 25.54 13.98 26.58
CA THR A 338 26.83 14.15 27.30
C THR A 338 27.94 14.80 26.48
N GLN A 339 27.99 14.63 25.15
CA GLN A 339 29.12 15.11 24.34
C GLN A 339 29.02 16.55 23.86
N GLU A 340 27.83 17.17 23.82
CA GLU A 340 27.66 18.48 23.17
C GLU A 340 27.32 19.64 24.10
N GLY A 341 27.12 19.44 25.41
CA GLY A 341 26.69 20.52 26.32
C GLY A 341 25.35 21.18 25.95
N GLN A 342 24.73 20.72 24.87
CA GLN A 342 23.39 21.06 24.41
C GLN A 342 22.45 20.06 25.06
N THR A 343 21.78 20.48 26.13
CA THR A 343 20.55 19.82 26.59
C THR A 343 19.59 19.69 25.42
N THR A 344 19.33 18.46 24.97
CA THR A 344 18.36 18.18 23.92
C THR A 344 16.98 18.67 24.37
N SER A 345 16.46 19.71 23.71
CA SER A 345 15.14 20.29 24.01
C SER A 345 13.98 19.37 23.57
N ILE A 346 14.27 18.33 22.78
CA ILE A 346 13.28 17.42 22.20
C ILE A 346 13.03 16.22 23.12
N ALA A 347 11.75 15.87 23.33
CA ALA A 347 11.38 14.68 24.09
C ALA A 347 11.70 13.40 23.30
N ILE A 348 12.18 12.35 23.97
CA ILE A 348 12.41 11.04 23.33
C ILE A 348 11.38 10.06 23.89
N MET A 349 10.57 9.49 23.00
CA MET A 349 9.61 8.44 23.33
C MET A 349 10.06 7.10 22.72
N PHE A 350 9.71 6.00 23.37
CA PHE A 350 10.03 4.65 22.92
C PHE A 350 8.74 3.86 22.66
N GLN A 351 8.64 3.29 21.46
CA GLN A 351 7.50 2.48 21.05
C GLN A 351 7.91 1.04 20.80
N SER A 352 7.07 0.10 21.20
CA SER A 352 7.19 -1.32 20.82
C SER A 352 5.83 -2.01 20.87
N THR A 353 5.67 -3.10 20.13
CA THR A 353 4.60 -4.09 20.36
C THR A 353 4.91 -5.00 21.54
N ASP A 354 6.20 -5.14 21.90
CA ASP A 354 6.66 -6.05 22.94
C ASP A 354 6.68 -5.34 24.30
N LYS A 355 5.85 -5.79 25.26
CA LYS A 355 5.90 -5.30 26.65
C LYS A 355 7.29 -5.48 27.24
N SER A 356 7.93 -6.60 26.94
CA SER A 356 9.25 -6.96 27.45
C SER A 356 10.33 -5.92 27.09
N VAL A 357 10.24 -5.30 25.91
CA VAL A 357 11.13 -4.23 25.45
C VAL A 357 10.90 -2.94 26.22
N LEU A 358 9.64 -2.50 26.37
CA LEU A 358 9.30 -1.27 27.10
C LEU A 358 9.69 -1.36 28.57
N MET A 359 9.53 -2.53 29.18
CA MET A 359 9.96 -2.77 30.56
C MET A 359 11.48 -2.76 30.72
N ASP A 360 12.25 -3.18 29.71
CA ASP A 360 13.72 -3.10 29.74
C ASP A 360 14.18 -1.63 29.69
N PHE A 361 13.57 -0.81 28.83
CA PHE A 361 13.78 0.65 28.83
C PHE A 361 13.46 1.27 30.21
N LYS A 362 12.28 0.96 30.76
CA LYS A 362 11.84 1.46 32.08
C LYS A 362 12.85 1.14 33.17
N LYS A 363 13.32 -0.11 33.24
CA LYS A 363 14.25 -0.58 34.28
C LYS A 363 15.65 0.03 34.17
N LYS A 364 16.19 0.14 32.95
CA LYS A 364 17.58 0.56 32.75
C LYS A 364 17.80 2.07 32.92
N LYS A 365 16.78 2.89 32.69
CA LYS A 365 16.94 4.36 32.67
C LYS A 365 15.95 5.16 33.50
N LEU A 366 15.12 4.51 34.31
CA LEU A 366 14.06 5.18 35.07
C LEU A 366 13.16 6.04 34.16
N ILE A 367 12.93 5.56 32.93
CA ILE A 367 12.04 6.17 31.95
C ILE A 367 10.62 6.09 32.50
N TYR A 368 9.90 7.21 32.46
CA TYR A 368 8.55 7.28 33.00
C TYR A 368 7.53 6.69 32.01
N PRO A 369 6.39 6.15 32.47
CA PRO A 369 5.37 5.59 31.58
C PRO A 369 4.93 6.55 30.45
N ASP A 370 4.94 7.85 30.69
CA ASP A 370 4.60 8.86 29.68
C ASP A 370 5.56 8.93 28.48
N GLU A 371 6.76 8.40 28.61
CA GLU A 371 7.73 8.31 27.52
C GLU A 371 7.63 6.96 26.77
N LEU A 372 6.84 6.03 27.28
CA LEU A 372 6.66 4.69 26.73
C LEU A 372 5.32 4.57 25.99
N VAL A 373 5.40 4.02 24.79
CA VAL A 373 4.30 3.93 23.83
C VAL A 373 4.06 2.47 23.48
N TYR A 374 2.94 1.91 23.92
CA TYR A 374 2.56 0.53 23.56
C TYR A 374 1.80 0.53 22.24
N ARG A 375 2.25 -0.24 21.24
CA ARG A 375 1.54 -0.39 19.96
C ARG A 375 0.84 -1.73 19.92
N VAL A 376 -0.47 -1.71 19.73
CA VAL A 376 -1.25 -2.93 19.50
C VAL A 376 -0.97 -3.42 18.08
N ASP A 377 -0.61 -4.70 17.94
CA ASP A 377 -0.18 -5.32 16.69
C ASP A 377 -1.35 -5.77 15.80
N GLU A 378 -2.52 -6.01 16.39
CA GLU A 378 -3.74 -6.42 15.69
C GLU A 378 -4.90 -5.40 15.79
N ASP A 379 -5.86 -5.56 14.89
CA ASP A 379 -7.12 -4.81 14.95
C ASP A 379 -7.97 -5.34 16.11
N ILE A 380 -8.42 -4.44 17.00
CA ILE A 380 -9.19 -4.81 18.19
C ILE A 380 -10.57 -4.15 18.18
N ARG A 381 -11.57 -4.83 18.74
CA ARG A 381 -12.93 -4.24 18.89
C ARG A 381 -13.11 -3.43 20.18
N ASP A 382 -12.39 -3.78 21.24
CA ASP A 382 -12.44 -3.17 22.57
C ASP A 382 -11.26 -3.70 23.43
N VAL A 383 -11.09 -3.19 24.65
CA VAL A 383 -10.03 -3.57 25.61
C VAL A 383 -10.65 -3.90 26.97
N THR A 384 -10.15 -4.95 27.63
CA THR A 384 -10.56 -5.31 29.00
C THR A 384 -9.95 -4.42 30.08
N ASP A 385 -10.62 -4.30 31.22
CA ASP A 385 -10.11 -3.52 32.35
C ASP A 385 -8.79 -4.11 32.92
N SER A 386 -8.60 -5.43 32.85
CA SER A 386 -7.35 -6.08 33.25
C SER A 386 -6.20 -5.74 32.29
N ALA A 387 -6.43 -5.77 30.97
CA ALA A 387 -5.45 -5.33 29.98
C ALA A 387 -5.10 -3.84 30.16
N ILE A 388 -6.10 -2.97 30.39
CA ILE A 388 -5.87 -1.55 30.68
C ILE A 388 -4.94 -1.38 31.88
N LYS A 389 -5.27 -2.05 33.00
CA LYS A 389 -4.47 -1.98 34.23
C LYS A 389 -3.04 -2.46 33.99
N GLU A 390 -2.88 -3.53 33.21
CA GLU A 390 -1.58 -4.09 32.89
C GLU A 390 -0.75 -3.13 32.02
N ILE A 391 -1.32 -2.55 30.98
CA ILE A 391 -0.64 -1.59 30.09
C ILE A 391 -0.26 -0.32 30.85
N MET A 392 -1.16 0.20 31.70
CA MET A 392 -0.89 1.39 32.53
C MET A 392 0.31 1.21 33.47
N SER A 393 0.66 -0.04 33.81
CA SER A 393 1.83 -0.31 34.64
C SER A 393 3.15 0.06 33.94
N PHE A 394 3.18 0.16 32.61
CA PHE A 394 4.42 0.37 31.84
C PHE A 394 4.35 1.44 30.75
N ALA A 395 3.17 1.80 30.23
CA ALA A 395 3.03 2.81 29.17
C ALA A 395 1.92 3.81 29.51
N GLY A 396 2.11 5.06 29.09
CA GLY A 396 1.12 6.15 29.21
C GLY A 396 0.47 6.51 27.86
N THR A 397 1.00 5.97 26.76
CA THR A 397 0.47 6.16 25.41
C THR A 397 0.22 4.83 24.75
N ILE A 398 -0.88 4.72 24.00
CA ILE A 398 -1.23 3.54 23.21
C ILE A 398 -1.43 3.91 21.74
N VAL A 399 -0.93 3.08 20.84
CA VAL A 399 -1.11 3.19 19.38
C VAL A 399 -2.01 2.06 18.92
N ILE A 400 -3.07 2.39 18.17
CA ILE A 400 -4.00 1.43 17.58
C ILE A 400 -4.23 1.72 16.09
N SER A 401 -4.71 0.73 15.34
CA SER A 401 -5.06 0.88 13.93
C SER A 401 -6.34 1.72 13.74
N LYS A 402 -6.50 2.33 12.55
CA LYS A 402 -7.75 3.00 12.15
C LYS A 402 -8.93 2.02 12.18
N GLU A 403 -8.69 0.78 11.80
CA GLU A 403 -9.66 -0.31 11.70
C GLU A 403 -10.21 -0.72 13.08
N SER A 404 -9.40 -0.60 14.14
CA SER A 404 -9.83 -0.79 15.53
C SER A 404 -10.86 0.24 15.97
N VAL A 405 -10.79 1.45 15.40
CA VAL A 405 -11.69 2.57 15.73
C VAL A 405 -12.91 2.60 14.81
N LEU A 406 -12.66 2.45 13.51
CA LEU A 406 -13.62 2.59 12.44
C LEU A 406 -13.57 1.35 11.52
N PRO A 407 -14.10 0.21 11.98
CA PRO A 407 -14.12 -1.01 11.18
C PRO A 407 -14.97 -0.81 9.93
N TYR A 408 -14.59 -1.43 8.80
CA TYR A 408 -15.33 -1.32 7.54
C TYR A 408 -15.62 -2.70 6.91
N ASN A 409 -16.52 -2.74 5.92
CA ASN A 409 -16.83 -3.91 5.10
C ASN A 409 -17.15 -3.46 3.67
N GLY A 410 -16.43 -3.98 2.67
CA GLY A 410 -16.66 -3.63 1.27
C GLY A 410 -16.47 -2.13 0.99
N GLY A 411 -15.56 -1.49 1.74
CA GLY A 411 -15.32 -0.05 1.71
C GLY A 411 -16.34 0.79 2.48
N LEU A 412 -17.36 0.19 3.10
CA LEU A 412 -18.35 0.91 3.91
C LEU A 412 -18.12 0.75 5.40
N VAL A 413 -18.28 1.85 6.13
CA VAL A 413 -18.03 1.95 7.57
C VAL A 413 -19.10 1.19 8.37
N LYS A 414 -18.66 0.29 9.27
CA LYS A 414 -19.51 -0.31 10.33
C LYS A 414 -19.68 0.68 11.48
N LYS A 415 -20.45 0.30 12.50
CA LYS A 415 -20.57 1.11 13.71
C LYS A 415 -19.17 1.34 14.32
N LYS A 416 -18.85 2.61 14.61
CA LYS A 416 -17.64 3.00 15.36
C LYS A 416 -17.56 2.23 16.69
N THR A 417 -16.34 1.88 17.10
CA THR A 417 -16.07 1.28 18.42
C THR A 417 -15.91 2.36 19.50
N ASP A 418 -16.01 1.95 20.77
CA ASP A 418 -15.80 2.84 21.92
C ASP A 418 -14.40 2.68 22.53
N VAL A 419 -13.50 1.98 21.84
CA VAL A 419 -12.15 1.65 22.31
C VAL A 419 -11.34 2.89 22.69
N VAL A 420 -11.37 3.94 21.87
CA VAL A 420 -10.66 5.19 22.15
C VAL A 420 -11.24 5.89 23.38
N ALA A 421 -12.57 5.94 23.49
CA ALA A 421 -13.22 6.57 24.64
C ALA A 421 -12.85 5.84 25.94
N ARG A 422 -12.82 4.51 25.92
CA ARG A 422 -12.43 3.67 27.06
C ARG A 422 -10.97 3.86 27.46
N LEU A 423 -10.06 3.85 26.49
CA LEU A 423 -8.62 4.06 26.73
C LEU A 423 -8.35 5.45 27.30
N LYS A 424 -8.95 6.50 26.73
CA LYS A 424 -8.81 7.87 27.23
C LYS A 424 -9.42 8.05 28.62
N ALA A 425 -10.59 7.46 28.88
CA ALA A 425 -11.21 7.50 30.21
C ALA A 425 -10.33 6.83 31.29
N SER A 426 -9.45 5.92 30.88
CA SER A 426 -8.47 5.26 31.75
C SER A 426 -7.16 6.05 31.90
N GLY A 427 -7.01 7.18 31.21
CA GLY A 427 -5.84 8.06 31.32
C GLY A 427 -4.78 7.90 30.23
N PHE A 428 -5.00 7.06 29.21
CA PHE A 428 -4.06 6.94 28.10
C PHE A 428 -4.15 8.12 27.12
N ARG A 429 -2.99 8.52 26.59
CA ARG A 429 -2.93 9.18 25.28
C ARG A 429 -3.13 8.14 24.18
N VAL A 430 -4.01 8.42 23.22
CA VAL A 430 -4.34 7.48 22.14
C VAL A 430 -3.91 8.05 20.81
N TYR A 431 -2.94 7.38 20.18
CA TYR A 431 -2.51 7.66 18.82
C TYR A 431 -3.11 6.63 17.86
N VAL A 432 -3.45 7.06 16.65
CA VAL A 432 -4.02 6.18 15.63
C VAL A 432 -3.15 6.16 14.38
N GLU A 433 -2.92 4.97 13.83
CA GLU A 433 -2.15 4.74 12.62
C GLU A 433 -2.90 3.87 11.59
N THR A 434 -2.61 3.93 10.28
CA THR A 434 -1.82 4.95 9.57
C THR A 434 -2.76 5.76 8.68
N PHE A 435 -2.66 7.08 8.72
CA PHE A 435 -3.44 7.98 7.84
C PHE A 435 -2.65 8.25 6.56
N SER A 436 -3.25 7.92 5.42
CA SER A 436 -2.63 7.98 4.10
C SER A 436 -3.51 8.74 3.10
N ASN A 437 -2.93 9.31 2.04
CA ASN A 437 -3.69 10.12 1.07
C ASN A 437 -4.26 9.31 -0.10
N GLU A 438 -3.81 8.07 -0.29
CA GLU A 438 -4.30 7.20 -1.35
C GLU A 438 -5.80 6.93 -1.11
N PHE A 439 -6.68 7.40 -2.01
CA PHE A 439 -8.14 7.41 -1.84
C PHE A 439 -8.78 6.03 -1.55
N VAL A 440 -8.07 4.94 -1.83
CA VAL A 440 -8.48 3.56 -1.52
C VAL A 440 -8.27 3.19 -0.03
N THR A 441 -7.58 4.04 0.73
CA THR A 441 -7.30 3.85 2.17
C THR A 441 -8.39 4.41 3.08
N GLN A 442 -9.29 5.23 2.52
CA GLN A 442 -10.45 5.78 3.20
C GLN A 442 -11.72 5.01 2.81
N PRO A 443 -12.60 4.70 3.77
CA PRO A 443 -13.96 4.25 3.49
C PRO A 443 -14.76 5.20 2.59
N PHE A 444 -15.69 4.65 1.80
CA PHE A 444 -16.54 5.41 0.89
C PHE A 444 -17.49 6.37 1.62
N ASP A 445 -17.92 6.04 2.84
CA ASP A 445 -18.73 6.93 3.70
C ASP A 445 -17.96 8.22 4.08
N LEU A 446 -16.64 8.18 4.02
CA LEU A 446 -15.74 9.34 4.19
C LEU A 446 -15.44 10.05 2.87
N PHE A 447 -16.22 9.77 1.82
CA PHE A 447 -16.02 10.29 0.46
C PHE A 447 -14.66 9.94 -0.13
N SER A 448 -13.98 8.93 0.42
CA SER A 448 -12.60 8.61 0.09
C SER A 448 -11.64 9.81 0.24
N ASP A 449 -11.92 10.73 1.16
CA ASP A 449 -11.16 11.96 1.39
C ASP A 449 -10.42 11.92 2.73
N SER A 450 -9.10 12.10 2.67
CA SER A 450 -8.23 12.03 3.86
C SER A 450 -8.50 13.16 4.86
N THR A 451 -8.98 14.32 4.42
CA THR A 451 -9.32 15.44 5.30
C THR A 451 -10.60 15.18 6.06
N VAL A 452 -11.60 14.57 5.42
CA VAL A 452 -12.84 14.12 6.09
C VAL A 452 -12.54 13.02 7.11
N GLU A 453 -11.67 12.08 6.76
CA GLU A 453 -11.19 11.05 7.68
C GLU A 453 -10.50 11.68 8.91
N ILE A 454 -9.51 12.55 8.69
CA ILE A 454 -8.82 13.25 9.78
C ILE A 454 -9.84 14.01 10.65
N ASN A 455 -10.81 14.70 10.04
CA ASN A 455 -11.83 15.42 10.78
C ASN A 455 -12.65 14.53 11.71
N PHE A 456 -13.05 13.35 11.21
CA PHE A 456 -13.81 12.39 12.00
C PHE A 456 -13.02 11.90 13.21
N PHE A 457 -11.75 11.56 13.02
CA PHE A 457 -10.91 11.07 14.10
C PHE A 457 -10.59 12.18 15.13
N VAL A 458 -10.31 13.41 14.68
CA VAL A 458 -9.98 14.52 15.58
C VAL A 458 -11.21 15.07 16.31
N GLN A 459 -12.31 15.37 15.60
CA GLN A 459 -13.50 15.99 16.22
C GLN A 459 -14.48 14.94 16.77
N GLY A 460 -14.63 13.82 16.09
CA GLY A 460 -15.60 12.77 16.44
C GLY A 460 -15.09 11.74 17.43
N VAL A 461 -13.91 11.21 17.18
CA VAL A 461 -13.30 10.22 18.06
C VAL A 461 -12.49 10.89 19.18
N LYS A 462 -11.97 12.10 18.94
CA LYS A 462 -11.14 12.87 19.88
C LYS A 462 -9.83 12.18 20.25
N ILE A 463 -9.14 11.64 19.25
CA ILE A 463 -7.79 11.06 19.40
C ILE A 463 -6.77 12.12 19.79
N ASP A 464 -5.65 11.72 20.40
CA ASP A 464 -4.58 12.65 20.82
C ASP A 464 -3.53 12.87 19.73
N GLY A 465 -3.33 11.89 18.84
CA GLY A 465 -2.30 11.97 17.81
C GLY A 465 -2.57 11.11 16.58
N ILE A 466 -2.02 11.55 15.46
CA ILE A 466 -2.13 10.92 14.14
C ILE A 466 -0.74 10.51 13.69
N ILE A 467 -0.57 9.23 13.35
CA ILE A 467 0.60 8.72 12.65
C ILE A 467 0.30 8.68 11.14
N THR A 468 1.07 9.41 10.35
CA THR A 468 0.81 9.59 8.92
C THR A 468 2.08 9.60 8.07
N ASP A 469 1.97 9.05 6.86
CA ASP A 469 2.97 9.14 5.79
C ASP A 469 2.90 10.45 4.99
N PHE A 470 1.86 11.27 5.19
CA PHE A 470 1.68 12.60 4.58
C PHE A 470 1.45 13.70 5.64
N PRO A 471 2.49 14.12 6.39
CA PRO A 471 2.34 15.16 7.43
C PRO A 471 1.68 16.45 6.94
N ALA A 472 1.91 16.85 5.68
CA ALA A 472 1.34 18.06 5.10
C ALA A 472 -0.20 18.07 5.11
N THR A 473 -0.85 16.92 4.90
CA THR A 473 -2.31 16.83 4.90
C THR A 473 -2.86 17.13 6.28
N THR A 474 -2.30 16.51 7.31
CA THR A 474 -2.74 16.70 8.70
C THR A 474 -2.40 18.10 9.20
N ALA A 475 -1.24 18.64 8.83
CA ALA A 475 -0.87 20.02 9.17
C ALA A 475 -1.79 21.04 8.51
N ARG A 476 -2.16 20.84 7.23
CA ARG A 476 -3.15 21.67 6.52
C ARG A 476 -4.51 21.61 7.22
N TYR A 477 -4.97 20.42 7.61
CA TYR A 477 -6.21 20.26 8.37
C TYR A 477 -6.15 21.05 9.69
N ARG A 478 -5.06 20.89 10.46
CA ARG A 478 -4.87 21.53 11.76
C ARG A 478 -4.90 23.06 11.69
N LYS A 479 -4.32 23.63 10.63
CA LYS A 479 -4.25 25.08 10.40
C LYS A 479 -5.53 25.69 9.82
N SER A 480 -6.49 24.88 9.38
CA SER A 480 -7.66 25.37 8.63
C SER A 480 -8.90 25.46 9.51
N GLN A 481 -9.65 26.56 9.50
CA GLN A 481 -10.95 26.62 10.22
C GLN A 481 -12.04 25.71 9.64
N CYS A 482 -11.83 25.13 8.45
CA CYS A 482 -12.82 24.31 7.76
C CYS A 482 -13.31 23.12 8.58
N TYR A 483 -12.51 22.63 9.53
CA TYR A 483 -12.94 21.55 10.42
C TYR A 483 -14.17 21.90 11.27
N ARG A 484 -14.36 23.19 11.61
CA ARG A 484 -15.52 23.64 12.41
C ARG A 484 -16.82 23.57 11.64
N GLU A 485 -16.75 23.63 10.30
CA GLU A 485 -17.91 23.60 9.42
C GLU A 485 -18.17 22.21 8.81
N MET A 486 -17.24 21.27 8.97
CA MET A 486 -17.38 19.91 8.47
C MET A 486 -18.38 19.13 9.34
N GLY A 487 -19.50 18.75 8.71
CA GLY A 487 -20.51 17.91 9.36
C GLY A 487 -19.95 16.54 9.75
N MET A 488 -20.41 16.03 10.88
CA MET A 488 -20.11 14.65 11.29
C MET A 488 -21.04 13.69 10.55
N PHE A 489 -20.47 12.63 9.99
CA PHE A 489 -21.28 11.55 9.42
C PHE A 489 -21.59 10.51 10.51
N ARG A 490 -22.67 9.75 10.29
CA ARG A 490 -23.09 8.68 11.19
C ARG A 490 -22.57 7.34 10.69
N THR A 491 -21.93 6.59 11.57
CA THR A 491 -21.31 5.31 11.23
C THR A 491 -22.35 4.20 11.08
N GLY A 492 -22.18 3.31 10.08
CA GLY A 492 -23.04 2.15 9.86
C GLY A 492 -24.37 2.41 9.12
N GLU A 493 -24.71 3.66 8.79
CA GLU A 493 -26.01 3.97 8.18
C GLU A 493 -26.14 3.48 6.73
N LEU A 494 -25.04 3.38 5.96
CA LEU A 494 -25.08 2.97 4.56
C LEU A 494 -25.04 1.45 4.35
N LEU A 495 -24.62 0.68 5.36
CA LEU A 495 -24.48 -0.79 5.25
C LEU A 495 -25.79 -1.51 4.87
N PRO A 496 -26.97 -1.17 5.43
CA PRO A 496 -28.23 -1.81 5.05
C PRO A 496 -28.63 -1.56 3.58
N PHE A 497 -28.11 -0.50 2.97
CA PHE A 497 -28.41 -0.11 1.58
C PHE A 497 -27.36 -0.62 0.58
N ALA A 498 -26.28 -1.24 1.07
CA ALA A 498 -25.19 -1.71 0.24
C ALA A 498 -25.62 -2.91 -0.62
N ASN A 499 -25.09 -2.98 -1.84
CA ASN A 499 -25.26 -4.18 -2.67
C ASN A 499 -24.57 -5.37 -1.98
N PRO A 500 -25.30 -6.46 -1.64
CA PRO A 500 -24.70 -7.60 -0.95
C PRO A 500 -23.54 -8.25 -1.69
N ARG A 501 -23.45 -8.08 -3.02
CA ARG A 501 -22.33 -8.58 -3.83
C ARG A 501 -21.03 -7.79 -3.65
N LEU A 502 -21.09 -6.57 -3.13
CA LEU A 502 -19.94 -5.71 -2.84
C LEU A 502 -19.47 -5.86 -1.39
N LEU A 503 -20.32 -6.40 -0.52
CA LEU A 503 -19.96 -6.70 0.86
C LEU A 503 -19.13 -7.98 0.90
N SER A 504 -18.07 -7.96 1.72
CA SER A 504 -17.38 -9.19 2.07
C SER A 504 -18.29 -10.08 2.93
N PRO A 505 -18.10 -11.41 2.90
CA PRO A 505 -18.78 -12.33 3.81
C PRO A 505 -18.64 -11.87 5.26
N ALA A 506 -19.61 -12.24 6.11
CA ALA A 506 -19.56 -11.92 7.53
C ALA A 506 -18.24 -12.44 8.13
N GLN A 507 -17.35 -11.51 8.48
CA GLN A 507 -16.10 -11.81 9.15
C GLN A 507 -16.35 -11.91 10.66
N ALA A 508 -15.51 -12.69 11.34
CA ALA A 508 -15.48 -12.68 12.79
C ALA A 508 -15.25 -11.24 13.28
N PRO A 509 -15.88 -10.82 14.39
CA PRO A 509 -15.55 -9.53 14.99
C PRO A 509 -14.08 -9.53 15.39
N TYR A 510 -13.45 -8.36 15.33
CA TYR A 510 -12.08 -8.20 15.80
C TYR A 510 -11.94 -8.69 17.25
N PRO A 511 -10.79 -9.26 17.63
CA PRO A 511 -10.53 -9.72 18.98
C PRO A 511 -10.68 -8.61 20.03
N LEU A 512 -10.90 -9.04 21.26
CA LEU A 512 -10.87 -8.17 22.43
C LEU A 512 -9.44 -8.21 22.98
N LEU A 513 -8.83 -7.06 23.24
CA LEU A 513 -7.51 -7.04 23.86
C LEU A 513 -7.64 -7.45 25.34
N VAL A 514 -7.08 -8.62 25.66
CA VAL A 514 -7.08 -9.19 27.01
C VAL A 514 -5.68 -9.18 27.61
N GLU A 515 -5.60 -9.34 28.93
CA GLU A 515 -4.33 -9.32 29.67
C GLU A 515 -3.31 -10.33 29.12
N SER A 516 -3.76 -11.52 28.71
CA SER A 516 -2.88 -12.55 28.15
C SER A 516 -2.19 -12.14 26.85
N ASP A 517 -2.79 -11.22 26.09
CA ASP A 517 -2.22 -10.74 24.82
C ASP A 517 -1.07 -9.74 25.08
N VAL A 518 -1.07 -9.12 26.26
CA VAL A 518 -0.04 -8.16 26.71
C VAL A 518 1.04 -8.86 27.54
N MET A 519 0.73 -10.02 28.10
CA MET A 519 1.66 -10.78 28.94
C MET A 519 2.73 -11.49 28.10
N GLU A 520 3.97 -11.10 28.35
CA GLU A 520 5.14 -11.70 27.70
C GLU A 520 6.20 -12.13 28.72
N PRO A 521 7.03 -13.13 28.37
CA PRO A 521 8.25 -13.40 29.12
C PRO A 521 9.22 -12.20 29.06
N PRO A 522 10.12 -12.06 30.05
CA PRO A 522 11.11 -10.99 30.03
C PRO A 522 12.04 -11.09 28.81
N LEU A 523 12.57 -9.93 28.40
CA LEU A 523 13.50 -9.84 27.27
C LEU A 523 14.71 -10.74 27.57
N PRO A 524 15.11 -11.63 26.63
CA PRO A 524 16.19 -12.57 26.86
C PRO A 524 17.55 -11.87 26.92
N ASP A 525 18.44 -12.38 27.76
CA ASP A 525 19.84 -11.94 27.77
C ASP A 525 20.52 -12.23 26.43
N VAL A 526 21.46 -11.36 26.08
CA VAL A 526 22.24 -11.47 24.84
C VAL A 526 23.13 -12.71 24.92
N LYS A 527 22.83 -13.73 24.11
CA LYS A 527 23.73 -14.89 23.98
C LYS A 527 25.00 -14.48 23.25
N SER A 528 26.16 -14.62 23.89
CA SER A 528 27.45 -14.46 23.20
C SER A 528 27.61 -15.59 22.18
N LYS A 529 27.90 -15.25 20.92
CA LYS A 529 28.39 -16.24 19.95
C LYS A 529 29.83 -16.59 20.33
N ASN A 530 30.02 -17.52 21.26
CA ASN A 530 31.28 -18.24 21.36
C ASN A 530 31.46 -19.05 20.08
N SER A 531 32.44 -18.66 19.28
CA SER A 531 32.82 -19.30 18.02
C SER A 531 33.22 -20.75 18.27
N THR A 532 32.34 -21.68 17.93
CA THR A 532 32.75 -23.05 17.60
C THR A 532 31.98 -23.45 16.35
N PRO A 533 32.65 -23.72 15.20
CA PRO A 533 31.96 -24.23 14.05
C PRO A 533 31.61 -25.70 14.32
N THR A 534 30.43 -25.95 14.87
CA THR A 534 29.86 -27.28 14.81
C THR A 534 29.57 -27.54 13.34
N LYS A 535 30.34 -28.45 12.72
CA LYS A 535 30.06 -28.99 11.39
C LYS A 535 28.66 -29.60 11.42
N ALA A 536 27.63 -28.82 11.12
CA ALA A 536 26.38 -29.34 10.62
C ALA A 536 26.72 -29.96 9.26
N MET A 537 26.78 -31.30 9.25
CA MET A 537 27.00 -32.09 8.06
C MET A 537 25.85 -31.80 7.10
N ALA A 538 26.09 -30.88 6.15
CA ALA A 538 25.19 -30.62 5.06
C ALA A 538 25.11 -31.92 4.25
N LYS A 539 24.02 -32.67 4.42
CA LYS A 539 23.68 -33.76 3.51
C LYS A 539 23.36 -33.08 2.17
N ALA A 540 24.32 -33.12 1.26
CA ALA A 540 24.17 -32.64 -0.09
C ALA A 540 22.98 -33.37 -0.73
N ILE A 541 21.85 -32.68 -0.88
CA ILE A 541 20.84 -33.07 -1.85
C ILE A 541 21.43 -32.67 -3.20
N GLN A 542 21.95 -33.65 -3.93
CA GLN A 542 22.23 -33.49 -5.35
C GLN A 542 20.93 -33.12 -6.04
N VAL A 543 20.79 -31.85 -6.41
CA VAL A 543 19.78 -31.41 -7.36
C VAL A 543 20.22 -31.94 -8.72
N PHE A 544 19.63 -33.05 -9.13
CA PHE A 544 19.78 -33.60 -10.46
C PHE A 544 19.08 -32.66 -11.45
N SER A 545 19.89 -31.94 -12.24
CA SER A 545 19.43 -31.12 -13.37
C SER A 545 18.77 -32.03 -14.43
N PRO A 546 17.50 -31.83 -14.83
CA PRO A 546 16.91 -32.57 -15.93
C PRO A 546 17.31 -31.89 -17.25
N VAL A 547 18.61 -31.77 -17.49
CA VAL A 547 19.17 -31.33 -18.77
C VAL A 547 20.26 -32.32 -19.13
N ARG A 548 19.83 -33.49 -19.64
CA ARG A 548 20.57 -34.50 -20.42
C ARG A 548 20.06 -35.90 -20.06
N THR A 549 18.87 -36.25 -20.53
CA THR A 549 18.43 -37.66 -20.67
C THR A 549 17.18 -37.71 -21.55
N MET A 550 17.32 -37.32 -22.82
CA MET A 550 16.41 -37.70 -23.92
C MET A 550 17.15 -37.44 -25.24
N ALA A 551 18.28 -38.11 -25.42
CA ALA A 551 19.06 -38.09 -26.66
C ALA A 551 19.66 -39.46 -26.96
N VAL A 552 18.93 -40.55 -26.69
CA VAL A 552 19.17 -41.90 -27.24
C VAL A 552 17.85 -42.66 -27.17
N LEU A 553 16.94 -42.45 -28.14
CA LEU A 553 15.85 -43.36 -28.53
C LEU A 553 14.98 -42.72 -29.65
N VAL A 554 15.59 -42.24 -30.72
CA VAL A 554 14.88 -41.88 -31.98
C VAL A 554 15.65 -42.44 -33.17
N ILE A 555 16.06 -43.70 -33.05
CA ILE A 555 16.42 -44.55 -34.20
C ILE A 555 15.90 -45.93 -33.85
N PHE A 556 14.60 -46.15 -33.99
CA PHE A 556 13.92 -47.43 -34.25
C PHE A 556 12.43 -47.10 -34.40
N PHE A 557 11.78 -47.73 -35.37
CA PHE A 557 10.44 -47.43 -35.90
C PHE A 557 10.36 -46.35 -37.00
N ILE A 558 11.18 -46.57 -38.04
CA ILE A 558 10.63 -46.71 -39.39
C ILE A 558 9.96 -48.10 -39.46
N SER A 559 8.81 -48.20 -40.14
CA SER A 559 7.90 -49.36 -40.27
C SER A 559 7.01 -49.55 -39.03
N VAL A 560 5.68 -49.36 -39.07
CA VAL A 560 4.62 -49.74 -40.04
C VAL A 560 3.53 -48.67 -40.05
#